data_AF-A0A7J6SKR3-F1
#
_entry.id   AF-A0A7J6SKR3-F1
#
_cell.length_a   1.000
_cell.length_b   1.000
_cell.length_c   1.000
_cell.angle_alpha   90.00
_cell.angle_beta   90.00
_cell.angle_gamma   90.00
#
_symmetry.space_group_name_H-M   'P 1'
#
loop_
_entity.id
_entity.type
_entity.pdbx_description
1 polymer ?
#
loop_
_entity_poly.entity_id
_entity_poly.type
_entity_poly.pdbx_seq_one_letter_code
_entity_poly.pdbx_strand_id
1 'polypeptide(L)'
;NVLDADDHPLVSSIDHSTMERDIVQFVPFNEFKDKSYTELAMATLDEVPREVVNYYHNKNKVLPRPRRDVADANDDPPIGDPSVFEAPKCIEQDKRRTVRVLTKCGLSATGAAGLVEDSLPCIDDEYLAALAKHRPREDNPAAGGPFYQ
;
A
#
# COMPACT_ATOMS: atom_id res chain seq x y z
N ASN A 1 -14.45 -14.81 15.53
CA ASN A 1 -14.01 -13.40 15.51
C ASN A 1 -15.15 -12.58 16.07
N VAL A 2 -14.96 -11.94 17.24
CA VAL A 2 -16.02 -11.19 17.96
C VAL A 2 -15.61 -9.72 18.13
N LEU A 3 -14.36 -9.38 17.84
CA LEU A 3 -13.75 -8.09 18.16
C LEU A 3 -13.55 -7.18 16.95
N ASP A 4 -13.71 -7.73 15.75
CA ASP A 4 -13.65 -7.09 14.43
C ASP A 4 -15.01 -6.56 13.94
N ALA A 5 -16.06 -6.72 14.75
CA ALA A 5 -17.36 -6.09 14.54
C ALA A 5 -18.11 -6.40 13.22
N ASP A 6 -17.63 -7.38 12.45
CA ASP A 6 -18.23 -7.84 11.18
C ASP A 6 -19.66 -8.36 11.34
N ASP A 7 -19.87 -9.23 12.32
CA ASP A 7 -21.17 -9.87 12.56
C ASP A 7 -22.06 -9.01 13.48
N HIS A 8 -21.45 -8.35 14.46
CA HIS A 8 -22.15 -7.64 15.52
C HIS A 8 -21.42 -6.35 15.89
N PRO A 9 -22.13 -5.21 15.95
CA PRO A 9 -21.54 -3.95 16.40
C PRO A 9 -20.92 -4.07 17.79
N LEU A 10 -19.75 -3.45 17.98
CA LEU A 10 -19.13 -3.36 19.29
C LEU A 10 -19.96 -2.44 20.20
N VAL A 11 -20.19 -2.92 21.42
CA VAL A 11 -20.91 -2.18 22.47
C VAL A 11 -19.98 -1.95 23.64
N SER A 12 -19.87 -0.71 24.08
CA SER A 12 -19.10 -0.33 25.26
C SER A 12 -19.70 -0.94 26.51
N SER A 13 -18.86 -1.58 27.33
CA SER A 13 -19.29 -2.14 28.61
C SER A 13 -19.49 -1.10 29.70
N ILE A 14 -19.07 0.15 29.48
CA ILE A 14 -19.11 1.22 30.49
C ILE A 14 -20.40 2.03 30.37
N ASP A 15 -20.75 2.44 29.15
CA ASP A 15 -21.87 3.35 28.88
C ASP A 15 -22.91 2.77 27.91
N HIS A 16 -22.73 1.51 27.48
CA HIS A 16 -23.61 0.81 26.53
C HIS A 16 -23.78 1.51 25.17
N SER A 17 -22.88 2.44 24.84
CA SER A 17 -22.84 3.04 23.51
C SER A 17 -22.46 2.00 22.46
N THR A 18 -23.10 2.05 21.29
CA THR A 18 -22.77 1.23 20.14
C THR A 18 -21.77 1.97 19.27
N MET A 19 -20.81 1.25 18.66
CA MET A 19 -19.85 1.85 17.74
C MET A 19 -20.56 2.59 16.59
N GLU A 20 -20.07 3.79 16.25
CA GLU A 20 -20.61 4.55 15.11
C GLU A 20 -20.14 4.01 13.76
N ARG A 21 -18.98 3.35 13.75
CA ARG A 21 -18.34 2.75 12.58
C ARG A 21 -17.33 1.71 13.04
N ASP A 22 -16.98 0.85 12.12
CA ASP A 22 -15.94 -0.15 12.32
C ASP A 22 -14.55 0.50 12.20
N ILE A 23 -13.65 0.14 13.12
CA ILE A 23 -12.29 0.68 13.24
C ILE A 23 -11.27 -0.36 13.68
N VAL A 24 -11.69 -1.62 13.92
CA VAL A 24 -10.83 -2.65 14.50
C VAL A 24 -10.85 -3.86 13.59
N GLN A 25 -9.68 -4.32 13.17
CA GLN A 25 -9.52 -5.59 12.46
C GLN A 25 -8.72 -6.57 13.32
N PHE A 26 -9.17 -7.82 13.45
CA PHE A 26 -8.45 -8.87 14.16
C PHE A 26 -8.04 -10.02 13.23
N VAL A 27 -6.73 -10.17 13.06
CA VAL A 27 -6.14 -11.28 12.29
C VAL A 27 -5.47 -12.28 13.24
N PRO A 28 -5.91 -13.55 13.28
CA PRO A 28 -5.30 -14.58 14.12
C PRO A 28 -3.91 -14.97 13.59
N PHE A 29 -2.85 -14.32 14.07
CA PHE A 29 -1.48 -14.50 13.58
C PHE A 29 -1.00 -15.96 13.59
N ASN A 30 -1.47 -16.78 14.53
CA ASN A 30 -1.17 -18.21 14.59
C ASN A 30 -1.53 -18.98 13.30
N GLU A 31 -2.52 -18.52 12.53
CA GLU A 31 -2.90 -19.10 11.24
C GLU A 31 -2.01 -18.64 10.07
N PHE A 32 -1.16 -17.64 10.31
CA PHE A 32 -0.27 -17.02 9.31
C PHE A 32 1.21 -17.17 9.66
N LYS A 33 1.55 -17.74 10.82
CA LYS A 33 2.93 -17.86 11.31
C LYS A 33 3.88 -18.59 10.34
N ASP A 34 3.35 -19.53 9.57
CA ASP A 34 4.09 -20.34 8.58
C ASP A 34 3.75 -19.94 7.13
N LYS A 35 2.92 -18.89 6.95
CA LYS A 35 2.49 -18.38 5.64
C LYS A 35 3.41 -17.24 5.19
N SER A 36 3.24 -16.82 3.94
CA SER A 36 3.98 -15.66 3.42
C SER A 36 3.55 -14.37 4.11
N TYR A 37 4.48 -13.42 4.23
CA TYR A 37 4.17 -12.06 4.73
C TYR A 37 3.08 -11.37 3.90
N THR A 38 3.01 -11.66 2.60
CA THR A 38 1.97 -11.11 1.71
C THR A 38 0.58 -11.59 2.10
N GLU A 39 0.41 -12.85 2.49
CA GLU A 39 -0.87 -13.38 2.96
C GLU A 39 -1.31 -12.74 4.28
N LEU A 40 -0.37 -12.54 5.21
CA LEU A 40 -0.66 -11.81 6.45
C LEU A 40 -1.05 -10.35 6.16
N ALA A 41 -0.34 -9.69 5.25
CA ALA A 41 -0.63 -8.31 4.86
C ALA A 41 -1.99 -8.18 4.19
N MET A 42 -2.36 -9.11 3.30
CA MET A 42 -3.67 -9.15 2.67
C MET A 42 -4.78 -9.26 3.73
N ALA A 43 -4.68 -10.22 4.66
CA ALA A 43 -5.67 -10.38 5.73
C ALA A 43 -5.73 -9.15 6.66
N THR A 44 -4.60 -8.51 6.94
CA THR A 44 -4.53 -7.35 7.82
C THR A 44 -5.11 -6.08 7.19
N LEU A 45 -5.01 -5.94 5.87
CA LEU A 45 -5.39 -4.73 5.13
C LEU A 45 -6.76 -4.83 4.46
N ASP A 46 -7.44 -5.98 4.54
CA ASP A 46 -8.65 -6.28 3.77
C ASP A 46 -9.77 -5.23 3.94
N GLU A 47 -9.95 -4.72 5.15
CA GLU A 47 -11.05 -3.81 5.49
C GLU A 47 -10.72 -2.32 5.35
N VAL A 48 -9.43 -1.98 5.34
CA VAL A 48 -8.98 -0.58 5.32
C VAL A 48 -9.60 0.20 4.16
N PRO A 49 -9.64 -0.30 2.90
CA PRO A 49 -10.25 0.45 1.80
C PRO A 49 -11.74 0.75 2.03
N ARG A 50 -12.51 -0.23 2.52
CA ARG A 50 -13.94 -0.10 2.78
C ARG A 50 -14.19 0.92 3.90
N GLU A 51 -13.47 0.80 5.01
CA GLU A 51 -13.69 1.67 6.18
C GLU A 51 -13.23 3.11 5.97
N VAL A 52 -12.21 3.34 5.14
CA VAL A 52 -11.83 4.69 4.73
C VAL A 52 -12.96 5.34 3.92
N VAL A 53 -13.58 4.62 2.99
CA VAL A 53 -14.72 5.14 2.21
C VAL A 53 -15.91 5.43 3.12
N ASN A 54 -16.26 4.49 4.01
CA ASN A 54 -17.35 4.65 4.97
C ASN A 54 -17.15 5.89 5.85
N TYR A 55 -15.92 6.11 6.33
CA TYR A 55 -15.60 7.28 7.12
C TYR A 55 -15.85 8.60 6.38
N TYR A 56 -15.37 8.75 5.14
CA TYR A 56 -15.54 10.00 4.37
C TYR A 56 -16.97 10.22 3.89
N HIS A 57 -17.70 9.13 3.61
CA HIS A 57 -19.12 9.19 3.31
C HIS A 57 -19.91 9.75 4.51
N ASN A 58 -19.63 9.23 5.72
CA ASN A 58 -20.35 9.59 6.94
C ASN A 58 -19.88 10.93 7.52
N LYS A 59 -18.57 11.21 7.47
CA LYS A 59 -17.96 12.43 7.98
C LYS A 59 -17.81 13.45 6.84
N ASN A 60 -18.77 14.36 6.77
CA ASN A 60 -18.82 15.51 5.86
C ASN A 60 -19.28 15.24 4.42
N LYS A 61 -19.80 14.03 4.10
CA LYS A 61 -20.29 13.68 2.75
C LYS A 61 -19.27 14.04 1.67
N VAL A 62 -17.99 13.75 1.94
CA VAL A 62 -16.92 14.02 0.98
C VAL A 62 -17.09 13.00 -0.14
N LEU A 63 -17.73 13.43 -1.22
CA LEU A 63 -17.93 12.58 -2.38
C LEU A 63 -16.63 12.45 -3.16
N PRO A 64 -16.32 11.25 -3.70
CA PRO A 64 -15.29 11.12 -4.72
C PRO A 64 -15.54 12.15 -5.81
N ARG A 65 -14.46 12.73 -6.35
CA ARG A 65 -14.57 13.63 -7.49
C ARG A 65 -15.36 12.89 -8.59
N PRO A 66 -16.46 13.46 -9.13
CA PRO A 66 -17.23 12.78 -10.16
C PRO A 66 -16.30 12.40 -11.33
N ARG A 67 -16.55 11.23 -11.94
CA ARG A 67 -15.85 10.88 -13.18
C ARG A 67 -16.16 12.00 -14.17
N ARG A 68 -15.13 12.65 -14.70
CA ARG A 68 -15.29 13.66 -15.73
C ARG A 68 -15.93 12.99 -16.94
N ASP A 69 -17.08 13.50 -17.37
CA ASP A 69 -17.51 13.23 -18.73
C ASP A 69 -16.50 13.88 -19.67
N VAL A 70 -16.22 13.25 -20.81
CA VAL A 70 -15.16 13.67 -21.76
C VAL A 70 -15.35 15.14 -22.23
N ALA A 71 -16.55 15.68 -22.09
CA ALA A 71 -16.90 17.06 -22.48
C ALA A 71 -16.40 18.15 -21.50
N ASP A 72 -16.18 17.84 -20.21
CA ASP A 72 -15.80 18.82 -19.18
C ASP A 72 -14.28 19.07 -19.11
N ALA A 73 -13.49 18.43 -19.98
CA ALA A 73 -12.03 18.52 -19.99
C ALA A 73 -11.46 19.91 -20.35
N ASN A 74 -12.31 20.85 -20.82
CA ASN A 74 -11.86 22.15 -21.31
C ASN A 74 -11.97 23.30 -20.29
N ASP A 75 -12.74 23.12 -19.21
CA ASP A 75 -12.99 24.18 -18.19
C ASP A 75 -12.23 23.95 -16.86
N ASP A 76 -11.44 22.87 -16.77
CA ASP A 76 -10.54 22.67 -15.64
C ASP A 76 -9.33 23.62 -15.72
N PRO A 77 -8.87 24.21 -14.60
CA PRO A 77 -7.50 24.71 -14.55
C PRO A 77 -6.60 23.56 -15.00
N PRO A 78 -5.53 23.84 -15.78
CA PRO A 78 -4.69 22.78 -16.34
C PRO A 78 -4.40 21.81 -15.21
N ILE A 79 -4.74 20.53 -15.41
CA ILE A 79 -4.27 19.44 -14.55
C ILE A 79 -2.83 19.82 -14.28
N GLY A 80 -2.52 20.24 -13.04
CA GLY A 80 -1.20 20.73 -12.71
C GLY A 80 -0.25 19.71 -13.30
N ASP A 81 0.60 20.17 -14.23
CA ASP A 81 1.38 19.27 -15.07
C ASP A 81 1.90 18.14 -14.18
N PRO A 82 1.69 16.85 -14.49
CA PRO A 82 2.16 15.76 -13.65
C PRO A 82 3.65 15.88 -13.27
N SER A 83 4.42 16.67 -14.02
CA SER A 83 5.80 17.07 -13.70
C SER A 83 5.94 18.03 -12.50
N VAL A 84 4.86 18.67 -12.06
CA VAL A 84 4.80 19.70 -11.01
C VAL A 84 4.51 19.11 -9.64
N PHE A 85 4.09 17.84 -9.54
CA PHE A 85 4.02 17.17 -8.25
C PHE A 85 5.44 16.87 -7.75
N GLU A 86 6.03 17.85 -7.07
CA GLU A 86 7.26 17.64 -6.33
C GLU A 86 6.95 16.74 -5.13
N ALA A 87 7.47 15.51 -5.18
CA ALA A 87 7.39 14.60 -4.04
C ALA A 87 7.96 15.30 -2.79
N PRO A 88 7.31 15.16 -1.61
CA PRO A 88 7.85 15.67 -0.37
C PRO A 88 9.31 15.23 -0.18
N LYS A 89 10.17 16.13 0.30
CA LYS A 89 11.61 15.87 0.46
C LYS A 89 11.94 14.61 1.25
N CYS A 90 11.08 14.20 2.19
CA CYS A 90 11.25 12.96 2.93
C CYS A 90 11.20 11.73 2.02
N ILE A 91 10.30 11.70 1.03
CA ILE A 91 10.19 10.61 0.07
C ILE A 91 11.47 10.51 -0.76
N GLU A 92 12.01 11.65 -1.20
CA GLU A 92 13.26 11.66 -1.96
C GLU A 92 14.47 11.21 -1.12
N GLN A 93 14.48 11.56 0.17
CA GLN A 93 15.49 11.09 1.12
C GLN A 93 15.42 9.58 1.35
N ASP A 94 14.20 9.05 1.52
CA ASP A 94 13.97 7.62 1.73
C ASP A 94 14.38 6.82 0.48
N LYS A 95 13.96 7.26 -0.72
CA LYS A 95 14.43 6.67 -1.99
C LYS A 95 15.96 6.55 -2.05
N ARG A 96 16.66 7.65 -1.73
CA ARG A 96 18.14 7.67 -1.73
C ARG A 96 18.74 6.74 -0.68
N ARG A 97 18.13 6.65 0.51
CA ARG A 97 18.54 5.73 1.57
C ARG A 97 18.40 4.28 1.09
N THR A 98 17.25 3.91 0.55
CA THR A 98 16.95 2.56 0.09
C THR A 98 17.89 2.11 -1.03
N VAL A 99 18.14 2.98 -2.03
CA VAL A 99 19.12 2.70 -3.10
C VAL A 99 20.50 2.38 -2.51
N ARG A 100 20.94 3.13 -1.49
CA ARG A 100 22.23 2.88 -0.82
C ARG A 100 22.25 1.54 -0.10
N VAL A 101 21.17 1.16 0.58
CA VAL A 101 21.07 -0.13 1.27
C VAL A 101 21.13 -1.28 0.27
N LEU A 102 20.31 -1.23 -0.77
CA LEU A 102 20.29 -2.24 -1.83
C LEU A 102 21.64 -2.39 -2.53
N THR A 103 22.32 -1.28 -2.80
CA THR A 103 23.66 -1.30 -3.39
C THR A 103 24.68 -1.97 -2.46
N LYS A 104 24.64 -1.69 -1.14
CA LYS A 104 25.48 -2.38 -0.14
C LYS A 104 25.18 -3.88 -0.06
N CYS A 105 23.96 -4.29 -0.37
CA CYS A 105 23.57 -5.70 -0.42
C CYS A 105 23.97 -6.40 -1.73
N GLY A 106 24.62 -5.71 -2.67
CA GLY A 106 25.19 -6.29 -3.89
C GLY A 106 24.39 -6.05 -5.17
N LEU A 107 23.31 -5.24 -5.13
CA LEU A 107 22.65 -4.81 -6.36
C LEU A 107 23.44 -3.72 -7.07
N SER A 108 23.35 -3.71 -8.40
CA SER A 108 23.87 -2.58 -9.18
C SER A 108 23.09 -1.31 -8.83
N ALA A 109 23.75 -0.16 -8.86
CA ALA A 109 23.08 1.12 -8.57
C ALA A 109 21.86 1.36 -9.48
N THR A 110 21.95 0.96 -10.75
CA THR A 110 20.86 1.04 -11.72
C THR A 110 19.72 0.09 -11.37
N GLY A 111 20.02 -1.15 -10.97
CA GLY A 111 19.00 -2.13 -10.57
C GLY A 111 18.30 -1.74 -9.27
N ALA A 112 19.04 -1.19 -8.30
CA ALA A 112 18.49 -0.66 -7.06
C ALA A 112 17.57 0.55 -7.30
N ALA A 113 17.97 1.47 -8.18
CA ALA A 113 17.13 2.61 -8.54
C ALA A 113 15.85 2.18 -9.26
N GLY A 114 15.95 1.25 -10.22
CA GLY A 114 14.78 0.69 -10.90
C GLY A 114 13.79 0.06 -9.92
N LEU A 115 14.29 -0.76 -8.99
CA LEU A 115 13.44 -1.40 -7.98
C LEU A 115 12.72 -0.38 -7.08
N VAL A 116 13.37 0.72 -6.72
CA VAL A 116 12.80 1.78 -5.88
C VAL A 116 11.80 2.66 -6.63
N GLU A 117 11.93 2.82 -7.95
CA GLU A 117 10.92 3.51 -8.76
C GLU A 117 9.71 2.61 -9.05
N ASP A 118 9.93 1.30 -9.22
CA ASP A 118 8.87 0.31 -9.47
C ASP A 118 8.13 -0.11 -8.19
N SER A 119 8.74 0.11 -7.01
CA SER A 119 8.19 -0.26 -5.70
C SER A 119 7.83 0.96 -4.86
N LEU A 120 6.98 0.79 -3.85
CA LEU A 120 6.69 1.86 -2.89
C LEU A 120 7.96 2.19 -2.07
N PRO A 121 8.36 3.47 -1.97
CA PRO A 121 9.57 3.90 -1.24
C PRO A 121 9.47 3.72 0.29
N CYS A 122 8.35 3.20 0.80
CA CYS A 122 8.09 2.96 2.21
C CYS A 122 8.24 1.49 2.64
N ILE A 123 8.72 0.62 1.76
CA ILE A 123 8.98 -0.78 2.09
C ILE A 123 10.27 -0.88 2.91
N ASP A 124 10.26 -1.73 3.92
CA ASP A 124 11.38 -1.96 4.82
C ASP A 124 12.69 -2.34 4.08
N ASP A 125 13.80 -1.75 4.54
CA ASP A 125 15.14 -1.89 3.96
C ASP A 125 15.61 -3.36 3.94
N GLU A 126 15.28 -4.14 4.98
CA GLU A 126 15.65 -5.54 5.12
C GLU A 126 14.82 -6.42 4.18
N TYR A 127 13.53 -6.11 4.03
CA TYR A 127 12.66 -6.79 3.08
C TYR A 127 13.08 -6.56 1.63
N LEU A 128 13.42 -5.32 1.25
CA LEU A 128 13.92 -5.02 -0.09
C LEU A 128 15.26 -5.72 -0.35
N ALA A 129 16.15 -5.78 0.63
CA ALA A 129 17.40 -6.53 0.53
C ALA A 129 17.16 -8.05 0.36
N ALA A 130 16.12 -8.61 0.99
CA ALA A 130 15.73 -10.00 0.81
C ALA A 130 15.20 -10.27 -0.60
N LEU A 131 14.27 -9.45 -1.11
CA LEU A 131 13.77 -9.56 -2.49
C LEU A 131 14.89 -9.49 -3.51
N ALA A 132 15.84 -8.58 -3.29
CA ALA A 132 16.97 -8.36 -4.18
C ALA A 132 17.91 -9.58 -4.27
N LYS A 133 18.07 -10.34 -3.17
CA LYS A 133 18.84 -11.61 -3.15
C LYS A 133 18.14 -12.75 -3.88
N HIS A 134 16.81 -12.73 -3.94
CA HIS A 134 15.99 -13.78 -4.55
C HIS A 134 15.59 -13.49 -6.00
N ARG A 135 15.89 -12.29 -6.53
CA ARG A 135 15.64 -11.96 -7.92
C ARG A 135 16.58 -12.78 -8.82
N PRO A 136 16.06 -13.56 -9.79
CA PRO A 136 16.90 -14.27 -10.73
C PRO A 136 17.78 -13.27 -11.49
N ARG A 137 19.08 -13.57 -11.63
CA ARG A 137 19.98 -12.76 -12.46
C ARG A 137 19.42 -12.71 -13.87
N GLU A 138 19.15 -11.51 -14.37
CA GLU A 138 18.62 -11.27 -15.73
C GLU A 138 19.59 -11.72 -16.84
N ASP A 139 20.77 -12.22 -16.50
CA ASP A 139 21.76 -12.76 -17.43
C ASP A 139 21.43 -14.18 -17.96
N ASN A 140 20.28 -14.76 -17.59
CA ASN A 140 19.84 -16.05 -18.14
C ASN A 140 18.66 -15.87 -19.11
N PRO A 141 18.86 -15.96 -20.43
CA PRO A 141 17.83 -15.71 -21.45
C PRO A 141 16.68 -16.75 -21.48
N ALA A 142 16.59 -17.62 -20.48
CA ALA A 142 15.61 -18.70 -20.41
C ALA A 142 14.43 -18.47 -19.45
N ALA A 143 14.38 -17.35 -18.70
CA ALA A 143 13.33 -17.10 -17.71
C ALA A 143 12.21 -16.17 -18.23
N GLY A 144 11.68 -16.47 -19.42
CA GLY A 144 10.41 -15.93 -19.88
C GLY A 144 9.25 -16.74 -19.30
N GLY A 145 8.81 -16.41 -18.08
CA GLY A 145 7.60 -16.95 -17.47
C GLY A 145 6.63 -15.80 -17.13
N PRO A 146 5.32 -15.95 -17.34
CA PRO A 146 4.40 -14.82 -17.38
C PRO A 146 4.17 -14.22 -15.99
N PHE A 147 4.15 -12.89 -15.98
CA PHE A 147 3.57 -12.06 -14.94
C PHE A 147 2.15 -12.55 -14.60
N TYR A 148 1.83 -12.51 -13.30
CA TYR A 148 0.56 -12.85 -12.65
C TYR A 148 -0.70 -12.73 -13.53
N GLN A 149 -1.48 -13.81 -13.60
CA GLN A 149 -2.94 -13.77 -13.79
C GLN A 149 -3.61 -13.87 -12.43
#